data_AF-A0AAU4KS32-F1
#
_entry.id   AF-A0AAU4KS32-F1
#
_cell.length_a   1.000
_cell.length_b   1.000
_cell.length_c   1.000
_cell.angle_alpha   90.00
_cell.angle_beta   90.00
_cell.angle_gamma   90.00
#
_symmetry.space_group_name_H-M   'P 1'
#
loop_
_entity.id
_entity.type
_entity.pdbx_description
1 polymer ?
#
loop_
_entity_poly.entity_id
_entity_poly.type
_entity_poly.pdbx_seq_one_letter_code
_entity_poly.pdbx_strand_id
1 'polypeptide(L)'
;MILNIFISGQTYYSVEWPTALRIINEIFGTVNANNDLAANVAHEEVTASFTLSSYRLNGIEALRRFDSYLHVAVNNQTGYGALKWLLPPGSTVSIDAAIAEHVWISNNSTPPDVDPHVVSEPDLSRYYDPQSTLPIAVVRAATEEFCRAGNGMRPSCIDWTPGDFSGRRLDVYYQKDSVVDCCDDPWCEISETSHPRH
;
A
#
# COMPACT_ATOMS: atom_id res chain seq x y z
N MET A 1 4.94 -17.52 -2.89
CA MET A 1 3.69 -17.12 -3.57
C MET A 1 4.06 -16.38 -4.86
N ILE A 2 3.11 -16.10 -5.75
CA ILE A 2 3.32 -15.44 -7.04
C ILE A 2 3.06 -13.94 -6.87
N LEU A 3 4.05 -13.11 -7.22
CA LEU A 3 3.98 -11.65 -7.10
C LEU A 3 3.36 -11.03 -8.35
N ASN A 4 2.38 -10.14 -8.18
CA ASN A 4 1.89 -9.25 -9.22
C ASN A 4 1.98 -7.80 -8.74
N ILE A 5 2.33 -6.89 -9.65
CA ILE A 5 2.54 -5.46 -9.36
C ILE A 5 1.69 -4.63 -10.31
N PHE A 6 0.98 -3.65 -9.74
CA PHE A 6 0.14 -2.69 -10.47
C PHE A 6 0.63 -1.29 -10.17
N ILE A 7 0.95 -0.53 -11.22
CA ILE A 7 1.46 0.85 -11.10
C ILE A 7 1.03 1.63 -12.34
N SER A 8 0.47 2.83 -12.15
CA SER A 8 0.12 3.74 -13.26
C SER A 8 -0.68 3.08 -14.41
N GLY A 9 -1.64 2.21 -14.07
CA GLY A 9 -2.46 1.48 -15.04
C GLY A 9 -1.73 0.34 -15.78
N GLN A 10 -0.45 0.11 -15.50
CA GLN A 10 0.31 -1.04 -15.98
C GLN A 10 0.22 -2.19 -14.99
N THR A 11 0.28 -3.42 -15.50
CA THR A 11 0.29 -4.62 -14.67
C THR A 11 1.41 -5.57 -15.07
N TYR A 12 2.13 -6.03 -14.06
CA TYR A 12 3.22 -6.99 -14.16
C TYR A 12 2.82 -8.26 -13.39
N TYR A 13 2.82 -9.41 -14.07
CA TYR A 13 2.39 -10.69 -13.50
C TYR A 13 3.56 -11.64 -13.29
N SER A 14 3.46 -12.49 -12.27
CA SER A 14 4.48 -13.51 -11.97
C SER A 14 5.88 -12.92 -11.95
N VAL A 15 6.02 -11.84 -11.19
CA VAL A 15 7.21 -10.99 -11.19
C VAL A 15 8.30 -11.66 -10.35
N GLU A 16 9.40 -12.05 -11.02
CA GLU A 16 10.62 -12.48 -10.35
C GLU A 16 11.36 -11.31 -9.71
N TRP A 17 12.17 -11.61 -8.68
CA TRP A 17 12.86 -10.58 -7.87
C TRP A 17 13.62 -9.52 -8.68
N PRO A 18 14.43 -9.83 -9.72
CA PRO A 18 15.11 -8.80 -10.51
C PRO A 18 14.16 -7.81 -11.18
N THR A 19 13.00 -8.30 -11.65
CA THR A 19 11.97 -7.46 -12.26
C THR A 19 11.24 -6.63 -11.21
N ALA A 20 10.92 -7.23 -10.05
CA ALA A 20 10.32 -6.51 -8.93
C ALA A 20 11.22 -5.36 -8.46
N LEU A 21 12.53 -5.61 -8.30
CA LEU A 21 13.50 -4.60 -7.91
C LEU A 21 13.61 -3.46 -8.93
N ARG A 22 13.55 -3.76 -10.23
CA ARG A 22 13.51 -2.73 -11.28
C ARG A 22 12.29 -1.83 -11.15
N ILE A 23 11.11 -2.41 -10.88
CA ILE A 23 9.86 -1.64 -10.70
C ILE A 23 9.91 -0.84 -9.39
N ILE A 24 10.45 -1.40 -8.32
CA ILE A 24 10.71 -0.67 -7.06
C ILE A 24 11.62 0.53 -7.33
N ASN A 25 12.71 0.38 -8.08
CA ASN A 25 13.57 1.51 -8.47
C ASN A 25 12.81 2.60 -9.23
N GLU A 26 11.81 2.23 -10.03
CA GLU A 26 10.98 3.18 -10.78
C GLU A 26 10.05 3.96 -9.84
N ILE A 27 9.39 3.28 -8.90
CA ILE A 27 8.47 3.89 -7.92
C ILE A 27 9.19 4.93 -7.05
N PHE A 28 10.34 4.56 -6.52
CA PHE A 28 11.07 5.37 -5.52
C PHE A 28 12.11 6.30 -6.15
N GLY A 29 12.26 6.28 -7.48
CA GLY A 29 13.40 6.86 -8.17
C GLY A 29 14.71 6.10 -7.89
N THR A 30 15.65 6.18 -8.84
CA THR A 30 17.02 5.77 -8.57
C THR A 30 17.65 6.81 -7.64
N VAL A 31 18.06 6.41 -6.44
CA VAL A 31 19.00 7.19 -5.62
C VAL A 31 20.38 7.10 -6.29
N ASN A 32 20.52 7.67 -7.49
CA ASN A 32 21.81 7.83 -8.14
C ASN A 32 22.39 9.15 -7.64
N ALA A 33 23.23 9.06 -6.61
CA ALA A 33 24.23 10.08 -6.34
C ALA A 33 25.23 10.09 -7.50
N ASN A 34 24.86 10.69 -8.64
CA ASN A 34 25.73 11.31 -9.62
C ASN A 34 24.89 11.88 -10.77
N ASN A 35 25.15 13.15 -11.06
CA ASN A 35 24.72 13.86 -12.26
C ASN A 35 24.70 12.94 -13.48
N ASP A 36 23.52 12.77 -14.10
CA ASP A 36 23.41 13.06 -15.52
C ASP A 36 21.96 13.33 -15.93
N LEU A 37 21.84 14.36 -16.76
CA LEU A 37 20.62 14.91 -17.33
C LEU A 37 19.94 13.89 -18.24
N ALA A 38 19.08 13.06 -17.68
CA ALA A 38 17.94 12.50 -18.40
C ALA A 38 16.73 12.61 -17.49
N ALA A 39 15.79 13.45 -17.91
CA ALA A 39 14.52 13.72 -17.24
C ALA A 39 13.69 12.43 -17.11
N ASN A 40 13.94 11.67 -16.06
CA ASN A 40 12.89 10.85 -15.48
C ASN A 40 12.05 11.83 -14.68
N VAL A 41 10.91 12.23 -15.25
CA VAL A 41 9.84 12.90 -14.50
C VAL A 41 9.45 11.89 -13.42
N ALA A 42 10.06 11.99 -12.24
CA ALA A 42 9.52 11.36 -11.06
C ALA A 42 8.10 11.92 -10.96
N HIS A 43 7.09 11.07 -11.21
CA HIS A 43 5.73 11.46 -10.92
C HIS A 43 5.72 11.91 -9.45
N GLU A 44 5.21 13.12 -9.22
CA GLU A 44 5.32 13.82 -7.94
C GLU A 44 4.70 12.96 -6.83
N GLU A 45 3.64 12.25 -7.18
CA GLU A 45 2.96 11.24 -6.38
C GLU A 45 2.88 9.93 -7.18
N VAL A 46 3.29 8.82 -6.56
CA VAL A 46 3.22 7.48 -7.16
C VAL A 46 2.50 6.55 -6.21
N THR A 47 1.54 5.80 -6.74
CA THR A 47 0.90 4.68 -6.04
C THR A 47 1.18 3.39 -6.78
N ALA A 48 1.39 2.32 -6.02
CA ALA A 48 1.58 0.99 -6.55
C ALA A 48 0.92 -0.05 -5.63
N SER A 49 0.32 -1.07 -6.22
CA SER A 49 -0.23 -2.22 -5.51
C SER A 49 0.59 -3.46 -5.79
N PHE A 50 0.92 -4.21 -4.74
CA PHE A 50 1.63 -5.47 -4.79
C PHE A 50 0.71 -6.55 -4.24
N THR A 51 0.52 -7.63 -5.00
CA THR A 51 -0.31 -8.75 -4.59
C THR A 51 0.51 -10.03 -4.59
N LEU A 52 0.24 -10.90 -3.62
CA LEU A 52 0.77 -12.27 -3.60
C LEU A 52 -0.39 -13.25 -3.68
N SER A 53 -0.27 -14.23 -4.58
CA SER A 53 -1.27 -15.30 -4.75
C SER A 53 -0.63 -16.68 -4.75
N SER A 54 -1.34 -17.69 -4.26
CA SER A 54 -0.91 -19.09 -4.25
C SER A 54 -1.03 -19.75 -5.63
N TYR A 55 -1.76 -19.13 -6.56
CA TYR A 55 -2.01 -19.62 -7.91
C TYR A 55 -1.79 -18.52 -8.94
N ARG A 56 -1.45 -18.94 -10.18
CA ARG A 56 -1.31 -18.02 -11.30
C ARG A 56 -2.69 -17.51 -11.70
N LEU A 57 -2.82 -16.20 -11.78
CA LEU A 57 -4.04 -15.52 -12.16
C LEU A 57 -3.84 -14.75 -13.45
N ASN A 58 -4.90 -14.63 -14.24
CA ASN A 58 -4.91 -13.70 -15.36
C ASN A 58 -5.10 -12.27 -14.86
N GLY A 59 -5.07 -11.31 -15.79
CA GLY A 59 -4.85 -9.93 -15.41
C GLY A 59 -5.86 -9.28 -14.48
N ILE A 60 -7.14 -9.43 -14.84
CA ILE A 60 -8.24 -8.89 -14.04
C ILE A 60 -8.44 -9.71 -12.76
N GLU A 61 -8.16 -11.02 -12.81
CA GLU A 61 -8.31 -11.87 -11.63
C GLU A 61 -7.28 -11.55 -10.54
N ALA A 62 -6.05 -11.18 -10.89
CA ALA A 62 -5.01 -10.83 -9.93
C ALA A 62 -5.36 -9.58 -9.10
N LEU A 63 -6.25 -8.71 -9.59
CA LEU A 63 -6.78 -7.56 -8.83
C LEU A 63 -7.89 -7.93 -7.85
N ARG A 64 -8.57 -9.06 -8.07
CA ARG A 64 -9.76 -9.46 -7.31
C ARG A 64 -9.52 -10.65 -6.41
N ARG A 65 -8.50 -11.45 -6.73
CA ARG A 65 -8.17 -12.69 -6.05
C ARG A 65 -6.70 -12.63 -5.73
N PHE A 66 -6.39 -12.42 -4.47
CA PHE A 66 -5.03 -12.49 -3.97
C PHE A 66 -5.11 -13.03 -2.56
N ASP A 67 -3.98 -13.47 -2.03
CA ASP A 67 -3.87 -13.93 -0.66
C ASP A 67 -3.28 -12.83 0.23
N SER A 68 -2.54 -11.88 -0.34
CA SER A 68 -2.03 -10.73 0.39
C SER A 68 -1.90 -9.52 -0.52
N TYR A 69 -2.12 -8.35 0.05
CA TYR A 69 -2.06 -7.07 -0.64
C TYR A 69 -1.23 -6.07 0.16
N LEU A 70 -0.33 -5.38 -0.55
CA LEU A 70 0.43 -4.25 -0.06
C LEU A 70 0.26 -3.08 -1.04
N HIS A 71 -0.34 -2.00 -0.57
CA HIS A 71 -0.37 -0.72 -1.26
C HIS A 71 0.79 0.15 -0.79
N VAL A 72 1.45 0.78 -1.74
CA VAL A 72 2.56 1.71 -1.55
C VAL A 72 2.14 3.04 -2.15
N ALA A 73 2.21 4.11 -1.36
CA ALA A 73 2.06 5.47 -1.84
C ALA A 73 3.31 6.28 -1.48
N VAL A 74 3.81 7.09 -2.40
CA VAL A 74 4.95 7.98 -2.17
C VAL A 74 4.67 9.36 -2.73
N ASN A 75 5.14 10.37 -2.00
CA ASN A 75 5.30 11.73 -2.49
C ASN A 75 6.80 12.00 -2.59
N ASN A 76 7.31 12.00 -3.83
CA ASN A 76 8.73 12.14 -4.11
C ASN A 76 9.24 13.56 -3.83
N GLN A 77 8.35 14.57 -3.82
CA GLN A 77 8.73 15.96 -3.52
C GLN A 77 9.01 16.15 -2.04
N THR A 78 8.20 15.55 -1.17
CA THR A 78 8.37 15.65 0.29
C THR A 78 9.33 14.60 0.84
N GLY A 79 9.59 13.52 0.09
CA GLY A 79 10.49 12.44 0.49
C GLY A 79 9.84 11.46 1.48
N TYR A 80 8.51 11.43 1.52
CA TYR A 80 7.72 10.55 2.38
C TYR A 80 6.84 9.60 1.57
N GLY A 81 6.44 8.52 2.21
CA GLY A 81 5.41 7.62 1.69
C GLY A 81 4.68 6.92 2.82
N ALA A 82 3.73 6.06 2.46
CA ALA A 82 2.93 5.29 3.40
C ALA A 82 2.61 3.92 2.80
N LEU A 83 2.30 2.99 3.69
CA LEU A 83 2.00 1.60 3.35
C LEU A 83 0.66 1.21 3.93
N LYS A 84 -0.10 0.42 3.17
CA LYS A 84 -1.32 -0.23 3.62
C LYS A 84 -1.24 -1.71 3.26
N TRP A 85 -1.43 -2.59 4.24
CA TRP A 85 -1.39 -4.04 4.06
C TRP A 85 -2.67 -4.66 4.59
N LEU A 86 -3.13 -5.72 3.92
CA LEU A 86 -4.27 -6.50 4.37
C LEU A 86 -4.23 -7.91 3.78
N LEU A 87 -5.07 -8.77 4.35
CA LEU A 87 -5.42 -10.07 3.81
C LEU A 87 -6.92 -10.07 3.45
N PRO A 88 -7.31 -10.48 2.24
CA PRO A 88 -8.72 -10.64 1.94
C PRO A 88 -9.28 -11.90 2.63
N PRO A 89 -10.61 -11.97 2.81
CA PRO A 89 -11.26 -13.17 3.33
C PRO A 89 -10.86 -14.42 2.52
N GLY A 90 -10.50 -15.50 3.22
CA GLY A 90 -10.09 -16.76 2.60
C GLY A 90 -8.63 -16.79 2.11
N SER A 91 -7.82 -15.77 2.45
CA SER A 91 -6.37 -15.80 2.26
C SER A 91 -5.74 -17.10 2.77
N THR A 92 -4.78 -17.64 2.02
CA THR A 92 -3.98 -18.80 2.46
C THR A 92 -2.79 -18.43 3.36
N VAL A 93 -2.57 -17.16 3.67
CA VAL A 93 -1.47 -16.72 4.54
C VAL A 93 -1.74 -17.16 5.98
N SER A 94 -0.86 -17.99 6.53
CA SER A 94 -0.99 -18.50 7.90
C SER A 94 -0.51 -17.46 8.91
N ILE A 95 -1.45 -16.72 9.52
CA ILE A 95 -1.17 -15.71 10.53
C ILE A 95 -2.25 -15.72 11.63
N ASP A 96 -1.98 -15.06 12.76
CA ASP A 96 -2.96 -14.85 13.82
C ASP A 96 -4.21 -14.13 13.27
N ALA A 97 -5.40 -14.64 13.64
CA ALA A 97 -6.68 -14.09 13.19
C ALA A 97 -6.85 -12.61 13.55
N ALA A 98 -6.39 -12.19 14.73
CA ALA A 98 -6.46 -10.79 15.14
C ALA A 98 -5.62 -9.86 14.23
N ILE A 99 -4.58 -10.40 13.60
CA ILE A 99 -3.81 -9.66 12.58
C ILE A 99 -4.52 -9.71 11.23
N ALA A 100 -5.08 -10.86 10.84
CA ALA A 100 -5.74 -11.03 9.56
C ALA A 100 -7.02 -10.18 9.40
N GLU A 101 -7.70 -9.87 10.49
CA GLU A 101 -8.99 -9.15 10.50
C GLU A 101 -8.88 -7.63 10.29
N HIS A 102 -7.68 -7.07 10.22
CA HIS A 102 -7.49 -5.62 10.11
C HIS A 102 -6.80 -5.22 8.80
N VAL A 103 -7.18 -4.06 8.29
CA VAL A 103 -6.28 -3.27 7.44
C VAL A 103 -5.20 -2.67 8.33
N TRP A 104 -3.95 -2.82 7.92
CA TRP A 104 -2.80 -2.29 8.65
C TRP A 104 -2.16 -1.16 7.87
N ILE A 105 -1.90 -0.05 8.56
CA ILE A 105 -1.26 1.13 7.99
C ILE A 105 0.12 1.28 8.64
N SER A 106 1.11 1.76 7.88
CA SER A 106 2.42 2.10 8.43
C SER A 106 2.28 3.04 9.62
N ASN A 107 3.13 2.88 10.62
CA ASN A 107 3.13 3.71 11.82
C ASN A 107 4.49 4.39 11.99
N ASN A 108 4.48 5.72 12.13
CA ASN A 108 5.66 6.53 12.36
C ASN A 108 5.58 7.18 13.75
N SER A 109 6.49 6.78 14.65
CA SER A 109 6.61 7.35 15.99
C SER A 109 7.22 8.76 16.00
N THR A 110 7.82 9.19 14.89
CA THR A 110 8.39 10.53 14.67
C THR A 110 7.83 11.11 13.36
N PRO A 111 6.52 11.46 13.33
CA PRO A 111 5.88 12.01 12.14
C PRO A 111 6.49 13.35 11.73
N PRO A 112 6.40 13.74 10.44
CA PRO A 112 6.75 15.10 10.02
C PRO A 112 5.83 16.13 10.68
N ASP A 113 6.39 17.30 11.00
CA ASP A 113 5.64 18.42 11.60
C ASP A 113 4.62 19.04 10.63
N VAL A 114 4.84 18.86 9.33
CA VAL A 114 3.96 19.33 8.24
C VAL A 114 3.47 18.11 7.48
N ASP A 115 2.18 18.11 7.14
CA ASP A 115 1.59 17.04 6.32
C ASP A 115 2.36 16.89 5.00
N PRO A 116 2.95 15.71 4.73
CA PRO A 116 3.73 15.49 3.52
C PRO A 116 2.86 15.21 2.28
N HIS A 117 1.53 15.26 2.41
CA HIS A 117 0.56 15.07 1.32
C HIS A 117 0.80 13.75 0.58
N VAL A 118 0.88 12.63 1.32
CA VAL A 118 0.98 11.29 0.72
C VAL A 118 -0.43 10.79 0.41
N VAL A 119 -0.75 10.60 -0.86
CA VAL A 119 -2.10 10.21 -1.32
C VAL A 119 -2.46 8.78 -0.88
N SER A 120 -3.59 8.63 -0.21
CA SER A 120 -4.17 7.33 0.15
C SER A 120 -5.16 6.82 -0.90
N GLU A 121 -5.98 7.72 -1.46
CA GLU A 121 -6.96 7.43 -2.50
C GLU A 121 -6.96 8.56 -3.54
N PRO A 122 -6.36 8.36 -4.73
CA PRO A 122 -6.23 9.40 -5.75
C PRO A 122 -7.58 9.99 -6.18
N ASP A 123 -8.60 9.14 -6.37
CA ASP A 123 -9.91 9.56 -6.88
C ASP A 123 -10.71 10.40 -5.88
N LEU A 124 -10.40 10.29 -4.58
CA LEU A 124 -11.09 11.00 -3.50
C LEU A 124 -10.24 12.10 -2.86
N SER A 125 -9.04 12.36 -3.40
CA SER A 125 -8.08 13.34 -2.86
C SER A 125 -7.86 13.17 -1.35
N ARG A 126 -7.84 11.91 -0.88
CA ARG A 126 -7.56 11.59 0.52
C ARG A 126 -6.07 11.37 0.70
N TYR A 127 -5.55 11.85 1.82
CA TYR A 127 -4.16 11.70 2.22
C TYR A 127 -4.06 10.81 3.46
N TYR A 128 -2.93 10.12 3.60
CA TYR A 128 -2.59 9.43 4.83
C TYR A 128 -2.40 10.43 5.96
N ASP A 129 -2.76 10.01 7.18
CA ASP A 129 -2.39 10.74 8.40
C ASP A 129 -0.86 10.91 8.48
N PRO A 130 -0.33 12.07 8.90
CA PRO A 130 1.11 12.27 9.06
C PRO A 130 1.78 11.20 9.94
N GLN A 131 1.10 10.68 10.97
CA GLN A 131 1.57 9.55 11.80
C GLN A 131 1.67 8.23 11.06
N SER A 132 1.08 8.14 9.87
CA SER A 132 1.20 6.99 8.99
C SER A 132 2.29 7.13 7.93
N THR A 133 2.89 8.31 7.79
CA THR A 133 3.90 8.58 6.76
C THR A 133 5.31 8.33 7.25
N LEU A 134 6.11 7.65 6.45
CA LEU A 134 7.49 7.26 6.74
C LEU A 134 8.44 7.87 5.71
N PRO A 135 9.72 8.10 6.06
CA PRO A 135 10.73 8.47 5.07
C PRO A 135 10.76 7.46 3.92
N ILE A 136 10.88 7.95 2.69
CA ILE A 136 10.77 7.13 1.47
C ILE A 136 11.74 5.94 1.44
N ALA A 137 12.94 6.09 2.03
CA ALA A 137 13.92 5.01 2.15
C ALA A 137 13.41 3.84 3.03
N VAL A 138 12.64 4.14 4.08
CA VAL A 138 12.03 3.15 4.97
C VAL A 138 10.88 2.44 4.25
N VAL A 139 10.04 3.19 3.55
CA VAL A 139 8.95 2.65 2.72
C VAL A 139 9.51 1.68 1.68
N ARG A 140 10.60 2.08 1.01
CA ARG A 140 11.30 1.25 0.04
C ARG A 140 11.83 -0.05 0.66
N ALA A 141 12.47 0.02 1.83
CA ALA A 141 12.98 -1.16 2.51
C ALA A 141 11.87 -2.17 2.85
N ALA A 142 10.73 -1.68 3.33
CA ALA A 142 9.55 -2.51 3.61
C ALA A 142 8.96 -3.14 2.33
N THR A 143 8.86 -2.39 1.24
CA THR A 143 8.40 -2.93 -0.05
C THR A 143 9.35 -4.01 -0.59
N GLU A 144 10.67 -3.78 -0.48
CA GLU A 144 11.67 -4.78 -0.85
C GLU A 144 11.57 -6.06 0.00
N GLU A 145 11.36 -5.92 1.32
CA GLU A 145 11.13 -7.05 2.23
C GLU A 145 9.91 -7.87 1.82
N PHE A 146 8.77 -7.22 1.60
CA PHE A 146 7.53 -7.88 1.17
C PHE A 146 7.73 -8.71 -0.10
N CYS A 147 8.32 -8.09 -1.12
CA CYS A 147 8.53 -8.72 -2.42
C CYS A 147 9.54 -9.86 -2.34
N ARG A 148 10.62 -9.71 -1.56
CA ARG A 148 11.69 -10.71 -1.44
C ARG A 148 11.27 -11.89 -0.58
N ALA A 149 10.55 -11.66 0.50
CA ALA A 149 10.05 -12.72 1.37
C ALA A 149 8.98 -13.58 0.67
N GLY A 150 8.09 -12.94 -0.13
CA GLY A 150 7.14 -13.63 -0.98
C GLY A 150 6.18 -14.57 -0.24
N ASN A 151 5.97 -14.31 1.06
CA ASN A 151 5.20 -15.13 2.00
C ASN A 151 3.84 -14.49 2.39
N GLY A 152 3.54 -13.29 1.88
CA GLY A 152 2.28 -12.59 2.14
C GLY A 152 2.20 -11.89 3.49
N MET A 153 3.23 -12.00 4.33
CA MET A 153 3.27 -11.33 5.63
C MET A 153 3.53 -9.83 5.43
N ARG A 154 2.94 -8.99 6.29
CA ARG A 154 3.33 -7.58 6.37
C ARG A 154 4.84 -7.48 6.70
N PRO A 155 5.57 -6.53 6.09
CA PRO A 155 6.95 -6.24 6.43
C PRO A 155 7.19 -6.07 7.93
N SER A 156 8.27 -6.62 8.44
CA SER A 156 8.67 -6.57 9.85
C SER A 156 9.61 -5.41 10.17
N CYS A 157 10.22 -4.78 9.15
CA CYS A 157 11.14 -3.65 9.33
C CYS A 157 10.48 -2.32 9.70
N ILE A 158 9.15 -2.27 9.83
CA ILE A 158 8.39 -1.08 10.24
C ILE A 158 7.31 -1.45 11.25
N ASP A 159 6.85 -0.45 11.98
CA ASP A 159 5.69 -0.56 12.84
C ASP A 159 4.39 -0.37 12.05
N TRP A 160 3.32 -0.99 12.55
CA TRP A 160 1.99 -0.96 11.94
C TRP A 160 0.93 -0.59 12.97
N THR A 161 -0.11 0.10 12.53
CA THR A 161 -1.32 0.37 13.32
C THR A 161 -2.56 -0.16 12.59
N PRO A 162 -3.64 -0.54 13.29
CA PRO A 162 -4.93 -0.80 12.65
C PRO A 162 -5.47 0.45 11.97
N GLY A 163 -6.02 0.28 10.77
CA GLY A 163 -6.62 1.33 9.95
C GLY A 163 -7.81 0.82 9.15
N ASP A 164 -8.27 1.63 8.21
CA ASP A 164 -9.31 1.28 7.24
C ASP A 164 -8.81 1.37 5.79
N PHE A 165 -9.68 1.00 4.84
CA PHE A 165 -9.38 1.06 3.41
C PHE A 165 -9.01 2.44 2.90
N SER A 166 -9.49 3.50 3.54
CA SER A 166 -9.17 4.88 3.15
C SER A 166 -7.78 5.33 3.59
N GLY A 167 -7.06 4.49 4.34
CA GLY A 167 -5.75 4.80 4.90
C GLY A 167 -5.82 5.57 6.22
N ARG A 168 -7.01 5.71 6.81
CA ARG A 168 -7.19 6.30 8.14
C ARG A 168 -6.78 5.32 9.22
N ARG A 169 -6.30 5.86 10.32
CA ARG A 169 -5.95 5.06 11.50
C ARG A 169 -7.17 4.87 12.39
N LEU A 170 -7.32 3.69 12.99
CA LEU A 170 -8.42 3.40 13.93
C LEU A 170 -8.08 3.79 15.38
N ASP A 171 -6.80 4.06 15.66
CA ASP A 171 -6.33 4.54 16.97
C ASP A 171 -6.47 6.06 17.16
N VAL A 172 -6.90 6.79 16.11
CA VAL A 172 -7.14 8.23 16.12
C VAL A 172 -8.64 8.51 15.96
N TYR A 173 -9.17 9.39 16.79
CA TYR A 173 -10.55 9.87 16.65
C TYR A 173 -10.61 11.02 15.64
N TYR A 174 -11.01 10.74 14.40
CA TYR A 174 -11.36 11.79 13.45
C TYR A 174 -12.76 12.32 13.76
N GLN A 175 -12.91 13.64 13.87
CA GLN A 175 -14.25 14.24 13.87
C GLN A 175 -14.95 13.81 12.57
N LYS A 176 -16.19 13.36 12.71
CA LYS A 176 -17.00 12.73 11.67
C LYS A 176 -17.47 13.77 10.65
N ASP A 177 -16.54 14.40 9.95
CA ASP A 177 -16.85 15.29 8.84
C ASP A 177 -17.10 14.45 7.59
N SER A 178 -18.32 14.61 7.09
CA SER A 178 -18.98 13.95 5.96
C SER A 178 -19.28 12.44 6.11
N VAL A 179 -20.58 12.16 6.01
CA VAL A 179 -21.16 10.83 5.81
C VAL A 179 -20.57 10.27 4.52
N VAL A 180 -19.67 9.29 4.62
CA VAL A 180 -19.40 8.40 3.49
C VAL A 180 -20.61 7.47 3.42
N ASP A 181 -21.45 7.67 2.41
CA ASP A 181 -22.72 6.97 2.17
C ASP A 181 -22.51 5.62 1.44
N CYS A 182 -21.25 5.20 1.30
CA CYS A 182 -20.85 3.98 0.60
C CYS A 182 -19.80 3.22 1.39
N CYS A 183 -19.79 1.89 1.24
CA CYS A 183 -18.74 1.04 1.78
C CYS A 183 -17.38 1.39 1.14
N ASP A 184 -16.35 1.64 1.95
CA ASP A 184 -14.96 1.82 1.47
C ASP A 184 -14.25 0.46 1.23
N ASP A 185 -14.86 -0.69 1.58
CA ASP A 185 -14.34 -2.03 1.28
C ASP A 185 -14.69 -2.44 -0.17
N PRO A 186 -13.71 -2.52 -1.08
CA PRO A 186 -13.93 -2.89 -2.48
C PRO A 186 -14.36 -4.35 -2.66
N TRP A 187 -14.33 -5.16 -1.60
CA TRP A 187 -14.81 -6.55 -1.58
C TRP A 187 -16.14 -6.72 -0.86
N CYS A 188 -16.75 -5.63 -0.40
CA CYS A 188 -18.07 -5.70 0.18
C CYS A 188 -19.11 -6.05 -0.90
N GLU A 189 -19.74 -7.21 -0.76
CA GLU A 189 -20.87 -7.64 -1.60
C GLU A 189 -22.21 -7.04 -1.12
N ILE A 190 -22.22 -6.35 0.02
CA ILE A 190 -23.42 -5.76 0.61
C ILE A 190 -23.66 -4.40 -0.08
N SER A 191 -24.72 -4.33 -0.88
CA SER A 191 -25.13 -3.14 -1.63
C SER A 191 -25.83 -2.06 -0.79
N GLU A 192 -26.02 -2.31 0.51
CA GLU A 192 -26.69 -1.37 1.41
C GLU A 192 -25.71 -0.28 1.87
N THR A 193 -26.14 0.97 1.81
CA THR A 193 -25.36 2.19 2.09
C THR A 193 -24.87 2.32 3.54
N SER A 194 -25.21 1.39 4.43
CA SER A 194 -24.86 1.44 5.85
C SER A 194 -24.75 0.05 6.48
N HIS A 195 -23.58 -0.58 6.37
CA HIS A 195 -23.23 -1.75 7.17
C HIS A 195 -22.03 -1.43 8.10
N PRO A 196 -21.77 -2.25 9.14
CA PRO A 196 -20.66 -2.02 10.07
C PRO A 196 -19.35 -1.89 9.28
N ARG A 197 -18.51 -0.92 9.66
CA ARG A 197 -17.17 -0.77 9.08
C ARG A 197 -16.41 -2.08 9.23
N HIS A 198 -15.90 -2.58 8.12
CA HIS A 198 -14.96 -3.70 8.07
C HIS A 198 -13.55 -3.15 8.28
#